data_AF-A0A257RPF6-F1
#
_entry.id   AF-A0A257RPF6-F1
#
_cell.length_a   1.000
_cell.length_b   1.000
_cell.length_c   1.000
_cell.angle_alpha   90.00
_cell.angle_beta   90.00
_cell.angle_gamma   90.00
#
_symmetry.space_group_name_H-M   'P 1'
#
loop_
_entity.id
_entity.type
_entity.pdbx_description
1 polymer ?
#
loop_
_entity_poly.entity_id
_entity_poly.type
_entity_poly.pdbx_seq_one_letter_code
_entity_poly.pdbx_strand_id
1 'polypeptide(L)'
;MTVSGGVTGTGNLILQNDSAIVDGITLSTASVNNAGTITNNGTGAETLISAGIGSNVTAVTENSGTSALNITGPITVNAAGTMLTNANASGSSLLTVSGGVTGAGNLILDNNSAIADGITLSTTSVNNTGIVTNSGTGTGATLISAGIGTNVTGITENSTTSALNSSGAITVNAGGTTLTNASGSSLLTVSGGTTGAGNLIIDNNSATANGITFATGSINTVTNSGTGAGAETIGVVIGSSVTGVTENSATSALTVSGAITVAAGGTTLTNNNASGTALLTVSGGTTGAGNLILDNNSAIADGITLSTAAVNNTGTVTNSGTGTGETLISGGIGANVTAVTENSTTSALTISGPITVNAA
;
A
#
# COMPACT_ATOMS: atom_id res chain seq x y z
N MET A 1 -17.39 32.80 13.04
CA MET A 1 -16.94 33.66 11.93
C MET A 1 -17.00 32.83 10.65
N THR A 2 -17.61 33.36 9.59
CA THR A 2 -17.65 32.69 8.29
C THR A 2 -16.96 33.56 7.25
N VAL A 3 -16.02 32.97 6.51
CA VAL A 3 -15.33 33.60 5.38
C VAL A 3 -15.75 32.87 4.11
N SER A 4 -16.44 33.56 3.20
CA SER A 4 -16.95 32.99 1.95
C SER A 4 -16.27 33.52 0.68
N GLY A 5 -15.51 34.62 0.80
CA GLY A 5 -14.83 35.29 -0.32
C GLY A 5 -13.51 34.64 -0.77
N GLY A 6 -13.11 33.54 -0.14
CA GLY A 6 -11.82 32.88 -0.36
C GLY A 6 -10.67 33.57 0.37
N VAL A 7 -9.48 32.97 0.30
CA VAL A 7 -8.25 33.52 0.88
C VAL A 7 -7.14 33.43 -0.16
N THR A 8 -6.46 34.55 -0.44
CA THR A 8 -5.35 34.62 -1.39
C THR A 8 -4.23 35.50 -0.82
N GLY A 9 -3.12 35.63 -1.54
CA GLY A 9 -1.96 36.43 -1.12
C GLY A 9 -0.79 35.56 -0.65
N THR A 10 0.25 36.21 -0.14
CA THR A 10 1.43 35.55 0.43
C THR A 10 1.33 35.53 1.95
N GLY A 11 1.82 34.45 2.57
CA GLY A 11 1.86 34.31 4.03
C GLY A 11 0.96 33.20 4.57
N ASN A 12 1.09 32.96 5.87
CA ASN A 12 0.40 31.90 6.58
C ASN A 12 -0.97 32.37 7.05
N LEU A 13 -1.96 31.49 6.95
CA LEU A 13 -3.29 31.67 7.51
C LEU A 13 -3.36 30.95 8.87
N ILE A 14 -3.64 31.68 9.94
CA ILE A 14 -3.80 31.09 11.28
C ILE A 14 -5.27 31.19 11.69
N LEU A 15 -5.90 30.04 11.91
CA LEU A 15 -7.26 29.90 12.41
C LEU A 15 -7.20 29.75 13.94
N GLN A 16 -7.81 30.68 14.67
CA GLN A 16 -7.86 30.70 16.13
C GLN A 16 -9.32 30.66 16.57
N ASN A 17 -9.95 29.49 16.46
CA ASN A 17 -11.29 29.32 17.03
C ASN A 17 -11.19 29.12 18.54
N ASP A 18 -11.35 30.18 19.32
CA ASP A 18 -11.43 30.12 20.79
C ASP A 18 -12.89 30.08 21.30
N SER A 19 -13.86 29.93 20.39
CA SER A 19 -15.27 29.86 20.72
C SER A 19 -15.69 28.43 21.04
N ALA A 20 -16.62 28.25 21.99
CA ALA A 20 -17.28 26.97 22.25
C ALA A 20 -18.29 26.56 21.14
N ILE A 21 -18.47 27.39 20.11
CA ILE A 21 -19.38 27.13 18.99
C ILE A 21 -18.69 26.17 18.00
N VAL A 22 -19.37 25.06 17.70
CA VAL A 22 -18.99 24.13 16.62
C VAL A 22 -18.93 24.89 15.30
N ASP A 23 -17.87 24.64 14.52
CA ASP A 23 -17.55 25.41 13.31
C ASP A 23 -17.43 26.91 13.58
N GLY A 24 -16.94 27.28 14.76
CA GLY A 24 -16.79 28.68 15.21
C GLY A 24 -15.94 29.52 14.25
N ILE A 25 -15.08 28.88 13.45
CA ILE A 25 -14.53 29.42 12.21
C ILE A 25 -14.92 28.51 11.04
N THR A 26 -15.53 29.08 10.01
CA THR A 26 -15.86 28.39 8.74
C THR A 26 -15.27 29.13 7.54
N LEU A 27 -14.49 28.44 6.71
CA LEU A 27 -14.07 28.91 5.40
C LEU A 27 -14.87 28.16 4.34
N SER A 28 -15.60 28.88 3.49
CA SER A 28 -16.61 28.30 2.59
C SER A 28 -16.56 28.91 1.19
N THR A 29 -17.22 28.21 0.25
CA THR A 29 -17.49 28.62 -1.14
C THR A 29 -16.27 28.86 -2.03
N ALA A 30 -15.51 29.95 -1.83
CA ALA A 30 -14.35 30.27 -2.66
C ALA A 30 -13.06 29.72 -2.06
N SER A 31 -12.10 29.36 -2.89
CA SER A 31 -10.93 28.59 -2.47
C SER A 31 -10.03 29.32 -1.45
N VAL A 32 -9.39 28.52 -0.60
CA VAL A 32 -8.30 28.94 0.30
C VAL A 32 -7.00 28.64 -0.43
N ASN A 33 -6.33 29.67 -0.94
CA ASN A 33 -5.19 29.55 -1.84
C ASN A 33 -4.10 30.59 -1.56
N ASN A 34 -3.84 30.88 -0.28
CA ASN A 34 -2.67 31.66 0.13
C ASN A 34 -1.38 30.89 -0.17
N ALA A 35 -0.34 31.59 -0.61
CA ALA A 35 1.00 31.04 -0.74
C ALA A 35 1.67 30.99 0.64
N GLY A 36 1.52 29.84 1.31
CA GLY A 36 1.99 29.61 2.68
C GLY A 36 1.28 28.43 3.32
N THR A 37 1.22 28.44 4.65
CA THR A 37 0.54 27.39 5.42
C THR A 37 -0.85 27.80 5.86
N ILE A 38 -1.66 26.82 6.26
CA ILE A 38 -2.87 27.00 7.06
C ILE A 38 -2.63 26.32 8.41
N THR A 39 -2.89 27.00 9.52
CA THR A 39 -2.67 26.44 10.87
C THR A 39 -3.90 26.66 11.73
N ASN A 40 -4.50 25.59 12.25
CA ASN A 40 -5.49 25.69 13.32
C ASN A 40 -4.80 25.65 14.67
N ASN A 41 -5.00 26.69 15.48
CA ASN A 41 -4.35 26.89 16.78
C ASN A 41 -5.35 27.44 17.83
N GLY A 42 -6.65 27.28 17.59
CA GLY A 42 -7.68 27.71 18.54
C GLY A 42 -7.69 26.88 19.82
N THR A 43 -8.49 27.30 20.80
CA THR A 43 -8.74 26.56 22.06
C THR A 43 -10.21 26.21 22.28
N GLY A 44 -11.06 26.55 21.31
CA GLY A 44 -12.50 26.33 21.32
C GLY A 44 -12.92 24.99 20.72
N ALA A 45 -14.13 24.96 20.15
CA ALA A 45 -14.68 23.81 19.43
C ALA A 45 -14.17 23.77 17.97
N GLU A 46 -14.78 22.96 17.12
CA GLU A 46 -14.33 22.61 15.76
C GLU A 46 -14.13 23.83 14.83
N THR A 47 -13.17 23.72 13.91
CA THR A 47 -12.92 24.63 12.79
C THR A 47 -13.17 23.91 11.47
N LEU A 48 -13.92 24.54 10.56
CA LEU A 48 -14.34 23.95 9.29
C LEU A 48 -13.75 24.69 8.08
N ILE A 49 -13.15 23.94 7.17
CA ILE A 49 -12.82 24.39 5.81
C ILE A 49 -13.67 23.57 4.83
N SER A 50 -14.77 24.15 4.36
CA SER A 50 -15.62 23.59 3.30
C SER A 50 -15.29 24.14 1.91
N ALA A 51 -14.52 25.23 1.83
CA ALA A 51 -13.88 25.67 0.60
C ALA A 51 -12.80 24.69 0.15
N GLY A 52 -12.54 24.62 -1.16
CA GLY A 52 -11.37 23.90 -1.66
C GLY A 52 -10.06 24.57 -1.24
N ILE A 53 -9.05 23.77 -0.88
CA ILE A 53 -7.69 24.23 -0.61
C ILE A 53 -6.90 24.16 -1.93
N GLY A 54 -6.32 25.29 -2.34
CA GLY A 54 -5.63 25.44 -3.62
C GLY A 54 -4.15 25.10 -3.56
N SER A 55 -3.55 24.93 -4.75
CA SER A 55 -2.17 24.46 -4.93
C SER A 55 -1.08 25.41 -4.44
N ASN A 56 -1.40 26.65 -4.06
CA ASN A 56 -0.40 27.55 -3.46
C ASN A 56 -0.14 27.21 -1.98
N VAL A 57 -1.05 26.46 -1.34
CA VAL A 57 -0.91 26.05 0.06
C VAL A 57 0.10 24.91 0.15
N THR A 58 1.16 25.12 0.93
CA THR A 58 2.24 24.15 1.09
C THR A 58 2.03 23.23 2.28
N ALA A 59 1.29 23.67 3.29
CA ALA A 59 0.96 22.83 4.44
C ALA A 59 -0.36 23.22 5.12
N VAL A 60 -0.99 22.23 5.75
CA VAL A 60 -2.12 22.40 6.66
C VAL A 60 -1.78 21.72 7.99
N THR A 61 -1.84 22.47 9.08
CA THR A 61 -1.45 22.01 10.41
C THR A 61 -2.60 22.12 11.39
N GLU A 62 -2.97 21.01 12.00
CA GLU A 62 -3.77 20.95 13.22
C GLU A 62 -2.84 21.00 14.43
N ASN A 63 -2.91 22.05 15.25
CA ASN A 63 -2.06 22.26 16.44
C ASN A 63 -2.88 22.54 17.71
N SER A 64 -4.21 22.58 17.61
CA SER A 64 -5.09 22.81 18.73
C SER A 64 -5.24 21.56 19.59
N GLY A 65 -5.33 21.75 20.91
CA GLY A 65 -5.68 20.67 21.84
C GLY A 65 -7.16 20.25 21.81
N THR A 66 -8.05 21.16 21.41
CA THR A 66 -9.51 21.05 21.60
C THR A 66 -10.36 21.38 20.38
N SER A 67 -9.86 22.22 19.47
CA SER A 67 -10.53 22.60 18.22
C SER A 67 -10.06 21.64 17.12
N ALA A 68 -10.87 20.66 16.72
CA ALA A 68 -10.52 19.82 15.58
C ALA A 68 -10.61 20.60 14.26
N LEU A 69 -9.77 20.26 13.27
CA LEU A 69 -9.83 20.83 11.93
C LEU A 69 -10.46 19.82 10.96
N ASN A 70 -11.65 20.18 10.45
CA ASN A 70 -12.37 19.41 9.45
C ASN A 70 -12.29 20.09 8.08
N ILE A 71 -11.82 19.36 7.07
CA ILE A 71 -11.64 19.83 5.69
C ILE A 71 -12.56 19.02 4.79
N THR A 72 -13.71 19.61 4.47
CA THR A 72 -14.74 18.97 3.63
C THR A 72 -14.66 19.41 2.17
N GLY A 73 -13.93 20.48 1.88
CA GLY A 73 -13.56 20.87 0.52
C GLY A 73 -12.36 20.07 -0.01
N PRO A 74 -12.19 19.94 -1.34
CA PRO A 74 -11.07 19.20 -1.92
C PRO A 74 -9.74 19.91 -1.66
N ILE A 75 -8.66 19.13 -1.53
CA ILE A 75 -7.29 19.64 -1.51
C ILE A 75 -6.67 19.46 -2.90
N THR A 76 -6.15 20.53 -3.49
CA THR A 76 -5.26 20.48 -4.65
C THR A 76 -3.83 20.57 -4.17
N VAL A 77 -3.07 19.49 -4.29
CA VAL A 77 -1.67 19.41 -3.87
C VAL A 77 -0.80 20.40 -4.65
N ASN A 78 0.13 21.03 -3.95
CA ASN A 78 1.17 21.88 -4.51
C ASN A 78 2.16 21.03 -5.33
N ALA A 79 2.65 21.56 -6.45
CA ALA A 79 3.60 20.86 -7.33
C ALA A 79 4.88 20.39 -6.62
N ALA A 80 5.34 21.11 -5.60
CA ALA A 80 6.48 20.74 -4.75
C ALA A 80 6.09 19.83 -3.56
N GLY A 81 4.80 19.56 -3.38
CA GLY A 81 4.21 18.75 -2.32
C GLY A 81 3.39 19.57 -1.31
N THR A 82 2.38 18.94 -0.73
CA THR A 82 1.56 19.51 0.36
C THR A 82 1.66 18.62 1.58
N MET A 83 1.90 19.23 2.74
CA MET A 83 2.01 18.53 4.03
C MET A 83 0.75 18.72 4.87
N LEU A 84 0.21 17.63 5.40
CA LEU A 84 -0.85 17.63 6.41
C LEU A 84 -0.22 17.20 7.72
N THR A 85 -0.29 18.04 8.75
CA THR A 85 0.35 17.78 10.04
C THR A 85 -0.69 17.80 11.14
N ASN A 86 -0.72 16.77 11.96
CA ASN A 86 -1.32 16.87 13.29
C ASN A 86 -0.18 17.00 14.31
N ALA A 87 0.02 18.22 14.81
CA ALA A 87 1.04 18.59 15.79
C ALA A 87 0.49 18.59 17.23
N ASN A 88 -0.76 18.15 17.43
CA ASN A 88 -1.40 18.11 18.74
C ASN A 88 -0.85 16.97 19.60
N ALA A 89 0.33 17.16 20.19
CA ALA A 89 1.06 16.11 20.89
C ALA A 89 0.29 15.46 22.07
N SER A 90 -0.73 16.10 22.65
CA SER A 90 -1.40 15.60 23.87
C SER A 90 -2.90 15.93 24.01
N GLY A 91 -3.53 16.52 22.99
CA GLY A 91 -4.97 16.80 22.98
C GLY A 91 -5.79 15.68 22.32
N SER A 92 -7.01 16.03 21.89
CA SER A 92 -7.95 15.09 21.23
C SER A 92 -8.38 15.53 19.83
N SER A 93 -7.87 16.65 19.34
CA SER A 93 -8.22 17.20 18.01
C SER A 93 -7.61 16.40 16.88
N LEU A 94 -8.46 16.01 15.93
CA LEU A 94 -8.06 15.34 14.69
C LEU A 94 -7.89 16.36 13.57
N LEU A 95 -7.07 16.00 12.58
CA LEU A 95 -7.09 16.59 11.24
C LEU A 95 -7.87 15.65 10.32
N THR A 96 -9.08 16.03 9.94
CA THR A 96 -9.94 15.21 9.08
C THR A 96 -10.09 15.85 7.71
N VAL A 97 -9.86 15.07 6.65
CA VAL A 97 -10.09 15.47 5.26
C VAL A 97 -11.11 14.53 4.63
N SER A 98 -12.21 15.08 4.14
CA SER A 98 -13.31 14.32 3.49
C SER A 98 -13.63 14.79 2.06
N GLY A 99 -13.12 15.96 1.67
CA GLY A 99 -13.31 16.52 0.33
C GLY A 99 -12.46 15.90 -0.79
N GLY A 100 -11.54 14.99 -0.45
CA GLY A 100 -10.65 14.31 -1.40
C GLY A 100 -9.38 15.11 -1.70
N VAL A 101 -8.46 14.47 -2.42
CA VAL A 101 -7.14 15.04 -2.74
C VAL A 101 -6.82 14.87 -4.22
N THR A 102 -6.38 15.94 -4.88
CA THR A 102 -6.02 16.00 -6.30
C THR A 102 -4.75 16.85 -6.50
N GLY A 103 -4.40 17.21 -7.73
CA GLY A 103 -3.24 18.06 -8.04
C GLY A 103 -2.00 17.25 -8.38
N ALA A 104 -0.97 17.94 -8.89
CA ALA A 104 0.34 17.35 -9.15
C ALA A 104 1.24 17.59 -7.93
N GLY A 105 1.98 16.58 -7.49
CA GLY A 105 2.86 16.65 -6.33
C GLY A 105 2.57 15.59 -5.28
N ASN A 106 3.46 15.51 -4.30
CA ASN A 106 3.37 14.54 -3.21
C ASN A 106 2.47 15.04 -2.09
N LEU A 107 1.74 14.11 -1.47
CA LEU A 107 1.01 14.37 -0.24
C LEU A 107 1.80 13.78 0.93
N ILE A 108 2.11 14.60 1.94
CA ILE A 108 2.84 14.17 3.12
C ILE A 108 1.88 14.23 4.32
N LEU A 109 1.84 13.17 5.13
CA LEU A 109 1.00 13.02 6.30
C LEU A 109 1.91 12.87 7.53
N ASP A 110 1.91 13.88 8.39
CA ASP A 110 2.75 13.96 9.57
C ASP A 110 1.87 13.92 10.82
N ASN A 111 1.43 12.73 11.21
CA ASN A 111 0.81 12.56 12.52
C ASN A 111 1.90 12.58 13.59
N ASN A 112 2.17 13.79 14.10
CA ASN A 112 3.12 14.05 15.19
C ASN A 112 2.44 13.94 16.58
N SER A 113 1.19 13.47 16.62
CA SER A 113 0.41 13.28 17.85
C SER A 113 0.40 11.82 18.32
N ALA A 114 -0.02 11.60 19.57
CA ALA A 114 -0.35 10.27 20.09
C ALA A 114 -1.78 9.83 19.74
N ILE A 115 -2.54 10.64 19.00
CA ILE A 115 -3.97 10.44 18.74
C ILE A 115 -4.12 9.37 17.65
N ALA A 116 -4.86 8.31 17.97
CA ALA A 116 -5.25 7.30 17.00
C ALA A 116 -6.00 7.96 15.83
N ASP A 117 -5.58 7.64 14.60
CA ASP A 117 -6.11 8.24 13.38
C ASP A 117 -6.05 9.78 13.37
N GLY A 118 -5.07 10.34 14.07
CA GLY A 118 -4.89 11.79 14.27
C GLY A 118 -4.87 12.58 12.97
N ILE A 119 -4.47 11.94 11.86
CA ILE A 119 -4.80 12.38 10.50
C ILE A 119 -5.71 11.32 9.87
N THR A 120 -6.88 11.74 9.38
CA THR A 120 -7.84 10.87 8.69
C THR A 120 -8.23 11.44 7.33
N LEU A 121 -8.00 10.68 6.26
CA LEU A 121 -8.49 10.95 4.91
C LEU A 121 -9.64 9.98 4.61
N SER A 122 -10.83 10.51 4.34
CA SER A 122 -12.07 9.72 4.26
C SER A 122 -12.96 10.16 3.10
N THR A 123 -13.98 9.35 2.83
CA THR A 123 -15.04 9.58 1.84
C THR A 123 -14.57 9.75 0.39
N THR A 124 -14.08 10.92 0.00
CA THR A 124 -13.70 11.22 -1.39
C THR A 124 -12.26 10.78 -1.64
N SER A 125 -11.99 10.22 -2.82
CA SER A 125 -10.71 9.57 -3.13
C SER A 125 -9.47 10.46 -2.94
N VAL A 126 -8.37 9.83 -2.54
CA VAL A 126 -7.02 10.40 -2.61
C VAL A 126 -6.44 10.07 -3.98
N ASN A 127 -6.26 11.08 -4.84
CA ASN A 127 -5.90 10.88 -6.25
C ASN A 127 -4.97 11.99 -6.79
N ASN A 128 -4.02 12.45 -5.97
CA ASN A 128 -2.94 13.32 -6.43
C ASN A 128 -1.98 12.55 -7.33
N THR A 129 -1.41 13.24 -8.32
CA THR A 129 -0.33 12.70 -9.15
C THR A 129 0.97 12.78 -8.37
N GLY A 130 1.41 11.66 -7.80
CA GLY A 130 2.63 11.58 -7.01
C GLY A 130 2.56 10.46 -5.96
N ILE A 131 3.34 10.64 -4.89
CA ILE A 131 3.42 9.71 -3.77
C ILE A 131 2.61 10.25 -2.58
N VAL A 132 1.97 9.35 -1.85
CA VAL A 132 1.41 9.64 -0.52
C VAL A 132 2.37 9.09 0.53
N THR A 133 2.90 9.93 1.41
CA THR A 133 3.92 9.54 2.40
C THR A 133 3.41 9.79 3.81
N ASN A 134 3.47 8.80 4.70
CA ASN A 134 3.38 9.01 6.14
C ASN A 134 4.79 9.24 6.71
N SER A 135 5.00 10.36 7.40
CA SER A 135 6.29 10.74 8.02
C SER A 135 6.13 11.29 9.44
N GLY A 136 4.99 10.99 10.07
CA GLY A 136 4.69 11.41 11.43
C GLY A 136 5.74 10.92 12.44
N THR A 137 5.94 11.70 13.50
CA THR A 137 6.84 11.36 14.63
C THR A 137 6.08 11.00 15.90
N GLY A 138 4.75 11.03 15.85
CA GLY A 138 3.86 10.64 16.93
C GLY A 138 3.65 9.13 16.99
N THR A 139 3.01 8.65 18.05
CA THR A 139 2.63 7.23 18.20
C THR A 139 1.23 6.93 17.66
N GLY A 140 0.45 7.97 17.33
CA GLY A 140 -0.86 7.83 16.72
C GLY A 140 -0.73 7.41 15.25
N ALA A 141 -1.60 6.51 14.80
CA ALA A 141 -1.65 6.09 13.40
C ALA A 141 -2.23 7.20 12.50
N THR A 142 -1.93 7.13 11.21
CA THR A 142 -2.59 7.87 10.14
C THR A 142 -3.56 6.92 9.42
N LEU A 143 -4.78 7.36 9.15
CA LEU A 143 -5.81 6.57 8.48
C LEU A 143 -6.16 7.14 7.10
N ILE A 144 -6.10 6.31 6.08
CA ILE A 144 -6.70 6.56 4.77
C ILE A 144 -7.84 5.55 4.58
N SER A 145 -9.06 6.00 4.84
CA SER A 145 -10.30 5.23 4.59
C SER A 145 -10.97 5.59 3.26
N ALA A 146 -10.57 6.72 2.66
CA ALA A 146 -10.88 7.03 1.26
C ALA A 146 -10.18 6.05 0.32
N GLY A 147 -10.82 5.74 -0.83
CA GLY A 147 -10.14 4.99 -1.88
C GLY A 147 -8.92 5.75 -2.43
N ILE A 148 -7.86 5.04 -2.78
CA ILE A 148 -6.66 5.60 -3.40
C ILE A 148 -6.73 5.36 -4.91
N GLY A 149 -6.65 6.44 -5.68
CA GLY A 149 -6.88 6.43 -7.13
C GLY A 149 -5.62 6.17 -7.96
N THR A 150 -5.83 5.96 -9.27
CA THR A 150 -4.79 5.56 -10.23
C THR A 150 -3.70 6.60 -10.47
N ASN A 151 -3.90 7.86 -10.10
CA ASN A 151 -2.86 8.89 -10.27
C ASN A 151 -1.74 8.75 -9.22
N VAL A 152 -2.03 8.07 -8.10
CA VAL A 152 -1.04 7.82 -7.06
C VAL A 152 -0.08 6.73 -7.55
N THR A 153 1.19 7.09 -7.68
CA THR A 153 2.24 6.20 -8.16
C THR A 153 2.91 5.44 -7.02
N GLY A 154 2.79 5.91 -5.78
CA GLY A 154 3.27 5.18 -4.63
C GLY A 154 2.68 5.63 -3.31
N ILE A 155 2.80 4.74 -2.32
CA ILE A 155 2.42 4.97 -0.93
C ILE A 155 3.62 4.58 -0.09
N THR A 156 4.10 5.49 0.75
CA THR A 156 5.32 5.29 1.54
C THR A 156 5.02 5.44 3.02
N GLU A 157 5.25 4.38 3.79
CA GLU A 157 5.42 4.45 5.23
C GLU A 157 6.90 4.76 5.54
N ASN A 158 7.17 5.98 6.02
CA ASN A 158 8.51 6.49 6.32
C ASN A 158 8.68 6.86 7.81
N SER A 159 7.67 6.62 8.63
CA SER A 159 7.72 6.81 10.08
C SER A 159 8.29 5.59 10.79
N THR A 160 8.90 5.83 11.96
CA THR A 160 9.31 4.79 12.91
C THR A 160 8.28 4.57 14.03
N THR A 161 7.32 5.49 14.22
CA THR A 161 6.41 5.50 15.38
C THR A 161 4.93 5.62 15.03
N SER A 162 4.59 6.29 13.91
CA SER A 162 3.23 6.45 13.43
C SER A 162 2.99 5.44 12.31
N ALA A 163 1.98 4.57 12.42
CA ALA A 163 1.66 3.62 11.36
C ALA A 163 0.70 4.22 10.33
N LEU A 164 0.80 3.81 9.07
CA LEU A 164 -0.13 4.15 8.01
C LEU A 164 -1.09 2.99 7.77
N ASN A 165 -2.38 3.25 8.03
CA ASN A 165 -3.46 2.31 7.78
C ASN A 165 -4.26 2.75 6.55
N SER A 166 -4.23 1.96 5.48
CA SER A 166 -5.07 2.11 4.29
C SER A 166 -6.23 1.12 4.35
N SER A 167 -7.40 1.58 4.74
CA SER A 167 -8.65 0.80 4.72
C SER A 167 -9.51 1.05 3.49
N GLY A 168 -9.29 2.15 2.79
CA GLY A 168 -9.79 2.32 1.42
C GLY A 168 -9.03 1.42 0.44
N ALA A 169 -9.73 0.95 -0.59
CA ALA A 169 -9.12 0.16 -1.66
C ALA A 169 -8.11 1.00 -2.45
N ILE A 170 -7.01 0.36 -2.88
CA ILE A 170 -5.99 0.98 -3.74
C ILE A 170 -6.28 0.57 -5.19
N THR A 171 -6.46 1.55 -6.06
CA THR A 171 -6.57 1.31 -7.51
C THR A 171 -5.19 1.47 -8.13
N VAL A 172 -4.54 0.34 -8.45
CA VAL A 172 -3.18 0.28 -8.98
C VAL A 172 -3.12 0.97 -10.35
N ASN A 173 -2.18 1.91 -10.47
CA ASN A 173 -1.88 2.62 -11.71
C ASN A 173 -1.48 1.62 -12.81
N ALA A 174 -1.86 1.88 -14.07
CA ALA A 174 -1.47 1.02 -15.20
C ALA A 174 0.05 0.81 -15.35
N GLY A 175 0.86 1.80 -14.98
CA GLY A 175 2.32 1.70 -14.90
C GLY A 175 2.86 1.03 -13.62
N GLY A 176 1.97 0.65 -12.71
CA GLY A 176 2.25 0.10 -11.40
C GLY A 176 2.13 1.12 -10.26
N THR A 177 1.85 0.64 -9.06
CA THR A 177 1.84 1.44 -7.82
C THR A 177 2.78 0.77 -6.82
N THR A 178 3.72 1.54 -6.27
CA THR A 178 4.68 1.04 -5.28
C THR A 178 4.21 1.32 -3.87
N LEU A 179 4.15 0.28 -3.04
CA LEU A 179 4.03 0.38 -1.59
C LEU A 179 5.44 0.27 -1.02
N THR A 180 5.85 1.22 -0.19
CA THR A 180 7.19 1.25 0.39
C THR A 180 7.11 1.35 1.90
N ASN A 181 7.83 0.48 2.60
CA ASN A 181 8.20 0.68 3.99
C ASN A 181 9.68 1.09 4.01
N ALA A 182 9.96 2.38 4.16
CA ALA A 182 11.22 2.97 3.74
C ALA A 182 12.42 2.65 4.65
N SER A 183 12.23 2.64 5.97
CA SER A 183 13.30 2.31 6.94
C SER A 183 12.79 2.15 8.38
N GLY A 184 11.47 1.97 8.58
CA GLY A 184 10.83 2.13 9.88
C GLY A 184 10.47 0.84 10.60
N SER A 185 10.14 0.97 11.88
CA SER A 185 9.45 -0.06 12.67
C SER A 185 7.92 0.00 12.54
N SER A 186 7.38 1.11 12.05
CA SER A 186 5.94 1.22 11.76
C SER A 186 5.57 0.40 10.55
N LEU A 187 4.31 -0.05 10.51
CA LEU A 187 3.77 -0.85 9.42
C LEU A 187 2.96 0.02 8.46
N LEU A 188 3.02 -0.33 7.18
CA LEU A 188 1.99 0.00 6.21
C LEU A 188 0.96 -1.12 6.21
N THR A 189 -0.26 -0.87 6.68
CA THR A 189 -1.34 -1.87 6.68
C THR A 189 -2.36 -1.56 5.59
N VAL A 190 -2.55 -2.49 4.66
CA VAL A 190 -3.58 -2.43 3.61
C VAL A 190 -4.70 -3.42 3.95
N SER A 191 -5.91 -2.91 4.14
CA SER A 191 -7.11 -3.73 4.44
C SER A 191 -8.22 -3.57 3.40
N GLY A 192 -8.21 -2.49 2.62
CA GLY A 192 -9.18 -2.28 1.53
C GLY A 192 -8.96 -3.17 0.29
N GLY A 193 -7.86 -3.92 0.24
CA GLY A 193 -7.41 -4.66 -0.94
C GLY A 193 -6.88 -3.77 -2.06
N THR A 194 -6.51 -4.38 -3.18
CA THR A 194 -6.07 -3.69 -4.39
C THR A 194 -6.89 -4.11 -5.62
N THR A 195 -7.04 -3.18 -6.55
CA THR A 195 -7.75 -3.34 -7.83
C THR A 195 -6.96 -2.66 -8.97
N GLY A 196 -7.45 -2.74 -10.20
CA GLY A 196 -6.79 -2.17 -11.38
C GLY A 196 -6.07 -3.25 -12.19
N ALA A 197 -5.44 -2.86 -13.29
CA ALA A 197 -4.72 -3.80 -14.18
C ALA A 197 -3.20 -3.74 -14.02
N GLY A 198 -2.68 -2.74 -13.31
CA GLY A 198 -1.25 -2.60 -13.09
C GLY A 198 -0.69 -3.56 -12.06
N ASN A 199 0.64 -3.53 -11.96
CA ASN A 199 1.40 -4.31 -10.99
C ASN A 199 1.51 -3.57 -9.65
N LEU A 200 1.25 -4.28 -8.56
CA LEU A 200 1.54 -3.81 -7.22
C LEU A 200 3.00 -4.13 -6.89
N ILE A 201 3.79 -3.12 -6.58
CA ILE A 201 5.19 -3.30 -6.19
C ILE A 201 5.27 -3.16 -4.67
N ILE A 202 5.88 -4.13 -4.00
CA ILE A 202 6.10 -4.14 -2.56
C ILE A 202 7.59 -3.92 -2.33
N ASP A 203 7.92 -2.77 -1.76
CA ASP A 203 9.28 -2.38 -1.39
C ASP A 203 9.40 -2.32 0.13
N ASN A 204 9.51 -3.47 0.78
CA ASN A 204 9.93 -3.50 2.17
C ASN A 204 11.44 -3.22 2.26
N ASN A 205 11.77 -1.94 2.41
CA ASN A 205 13.14 -1.45 2.57
C ASN A 205 13.57 -1.41 4.05
N SER A 206 12.76 -1.98 4.95
CA SER A 206 13.04 -2.04 6.38
C SER A 206 13.54 -3.42 6.84
N ALA A 207 14.03 -3.49 8.08
CA ALA A 207 14.33 -4.76 8.73
C ALA A 207 13.07 -5.43 9.35
N THR A 208 11.93 -4.74 9.33
CA THR A 208 10.69 -5.19 9.96
C THR A 208 10.04 -6.23 9.05
N ALA A 209 9.87 -7.46 9.56
CA ALA A 209 9.08 -8.46 8.86
C ALA A 209 7.62 -7.99 8.71
N ASN A 210 7.04 -8.22 7.54
CA ASN A 210 5.70 -7.77 7.16
C ASN A 210 5.53 -6.25 7.32
N GLY A 211 6.59 -5.48 7.01
CA GLY A 211 6.56 -4.01 7.00
C GLY A 211 5.44 -3.45 6.12
N ILE A 212 4.99 -4.23 5.12
CA ILE A 212 3.80 -3.98 4.32
C ILE A 212 2.81 -5.15 4.49
N THR A 213 1.81 -4.98 5.33
CA THR A 213 0.84 -6.05 5.64
C THR A 213 -0.44 -5.91 4.83
N PHE A 214 -0.88 -6.99 4.18
CA PHE A 214 -2.22 -7.11 3.60
C PHE A 214 -3.13 -7.87 4.56
N ALA A 215 -3.93 -7.12 5.33
CA ALA A 215 -4.78 -7.70 6.36
C ALA A 215 -6.02 -8.40 5.76
N THR A 216 -6.61 -7.82 4.73
CA THR A 216 -7.82 -8.30 4.06
C THR A 216 -7.86 -7.86 2.60
N GLY A 217 -8.81 -8.42 1.84
CA GLY A 217 -9.06 -8.05 0.44
C GLY A 217 -8.26 -8.89 -0.55
N SER A 218 -8.63 -8.78 -1.83
CA SER A 218 -7.86 -9.34 -2.94
C SER A 218 -6.65 -8.45 -3.25
N ILE A 219 -5.65 -9.02 -3.92
CA ILE A 219 -4.53 -8.27 -4.47
C ILE A 219 -4.41 -8.43 -5.99
N ASN A 220 -3.78 -7.44 -6.61
CA ASN A 220 -3.27 -7.43 -7.98
C ASN A 220 -2.08 -8.38 -8.19
N THR A 221 -1.63 -8.49 -9.45
CA THR A 221 -0.27 -8.96 -9.76
C THR A 221 0.74 -8.22 -8.90
N VAL A 222 1.68 -8.96 -8.33
CA VAL A 222 2.55 -8.46 -7.28
C VAL A 222 4.01 -8.71 -7.61
N THR A 223 4.86 -7.74 -7.28
CA THR A 223 6.31 -7.87 -7.30
C THR A 223 6.88 -7.41 -5.98
N ASN A 224 7.62 -8.27 -5.28
CA ASN A 224 8.46 -7.87 -4.16
C ASN A 224 9.81 -7.39 -4.69
N SER A 225 10.16 -6.14 -4.44
CA SER A 225 11.41 -5.49 -4.85
C SER A 225 12.11 -4.77 -3.70
N GLY A 226 11.71 -5.08 -2.45
CA GLY A 226 12.30 -4.49 -1.26
C GLY A 226 13.81 -4.67 -1.18
N THR A 227 14.49 -3.76 -0.51
CA THR A 227 15.94 -3.82 -0.25
C THR A 227 16.26 -4.06 1.22
N GLY A 228 15.23 -4.19 2.06
CA GLY A 228 15.31 -4.47 3.47
C GLY A 228 15.53 -5.95 3.77
N ALA A 229 15.87 -6.26 5.01
CA ALA A 229 16.02 -7.65 5.48
C ALA A 229 14.70 -8.26 6.00
N GLY A 230 13.65 -7.45 6.18
CA GLY A 230 12.34 -7.92 6.60
C GLY A 230 11.66 -8.72 5.49
N ALA A 231 11.32 -9.99 5.74
CA ALA A 231 10.52 -10.79 4.81
C ALA A 231 9.07 -10.30 4.76
N GLU A 232 8.40 -10.53 3.63
CA GLU A 232 6.99 -10.18 3.41
C GLU A 232 6.10 -11.43 3.32
N THR A 233 4.92 -11.34 3.90
CA THR A 233 3.92 -12.42 3.87
C THR A 233 2.59 -11.93 3.32
N ILE A 234 2.16 -12.53 2.21
CA ILE A 234 0.82 -12.35 1.66
C ILE A 234 -0.06 -13.48 2.18
N GLY A 235 -0.84 -13.18 3.23
CA GLY A 235 -1.78 -14.12 3.85
C GLY A 235 -3.16 -14.17 3.20
N VAL A 236 -3.49 -13.22 2.33
CA VAL A 236 -4.75 -13.17 1.60
C VAL A 236 -4.70 -14.04 0.34
N VAL A 237 -5.87 -14.46 -0.14
CA VAL A 237 -5.99 -15.21 -1.40
C VAL A 237 -5.55 -14.33 -2.57
N ILE A 238 -4.68 -14.87 -3.42
CA ILE A 238 -4.35 -14.29 -4.72
C ILE A 238 -5.40 -14.76 -5.73
N GLY A 239 -6.18 -13.82 -6.25
CA GLY A 239 -7.35 -14.11 -7.10
C GLY A 239 -7.01 -14.42 -8.56
N SER A 240 -7.98 -14.96 -9.30
CA SER A 240 -7.83 -15.38 -10.70
C SER A 240 -7.61 -14.25 -11.72
N SER A 241 -7.63 -12.99 -11.28
CA SER A 241 -7.22 -11.84 -12.10
C SER A 241 -5.70 -11.64 -12.09
N VAL A 242 -4.98 -12.31 -11.20
CA VAL A 242 -3.52 -12.18 -11.05
C VAL A 242 -2.80 -13.11 -12.02
N THR A 243 -2.00 -12.50 -12.88
CA THR A 243 -1.20 -13.21 -13.90
C THR A 243 0.20 -13.53 -13.44
N GLY A 244 0.68 -12.93 -12.34
CA GLY A 244 1.99 -13.25 -11.82
C GLY A 244 2.25 -12.83 -10.37
N VAL A 245 3.22 -13.52 -9.77
CA VAL A 245 3.80 -13.22 -8.47
C VAL A 245 5.31 -13.27 -8.64
N THR A 246 5.97 -12.15 -8.39
CA THR A 246 7.41 -12.02 -8.62
C THR A 246 8.14 -11.72 -7.32
N GLU A 247 9.14 -12.52 -7.00
CA GLU A 247 10.22 -12.18 -6.07
C GLU A 247 11.40 -11.61 -6.85
N ASN A 248 11.79 -10.37 -6.58
CA ASN A 248 12.89 -9.66 -7.23
C ASN A 248 13.82 -8.95 -6.23
N SER A 249 13.51 -9.02 -4.93
CA SER A 249 14.39 -8.55 -3.88
C SER A 249 15.63 -9.43 -3.77
N ALA A 250 16.75 -8.83 -3.35
CA ALA A 250 17.94 -9.59 -2.96
C ALA A 250 17.83 -10.13 -1.52
N THR A 251 17.09 -9.47 -0.64
CA THR A 251 17.22 -9.61 0.82
C THR A 251 15.89 -9.80 1.58
N SER A 252 14.78 -9.31 1.03
CA SER A 252 13.44 -9.45 1.57
C SER A 252 12.77 -10.63 0.86
N ALA A 253 12.53 -11.74 1.55
CA ALA A 253 11.85 -12.89 0.93
C ALA A 253 10.32 -12.70 0.90
N LEU A 254 9.68 -13.19 -0.16
CA LEU A 254 8.23 -13.21 -0.30
C LEU A 254 7.66 -14.59 0.03
N THR A 255 6.76 -14.63 1.00
CA THR A 255 5.94 -15.80 1.32
C THR A 255 4.48 -15.54 0.97
N VAL A 256 3.88 -16.44 0.20
CA VAL A 256 2.44 -16.45 -0.10
C VAL A 256 1.80 -17.60 0.68
N SER A 257 1.19 -17.27 1.81
CA SER A 257 0.51 -18.25 2.68
C SER A 257 -0.99 -18.34 2.40
N GLY A 258 -1.57 -17.33 1.76
CA GLY A 258 -2.88 -17.45 1.12
C GLY A 258 -2.81 -18.34 -0.12
N ALA A 259 -3.92 -19.00 -0.46
CA ALA A 259 -3.97 -19.82 -1.68
C ALA A 259 -3.87 -18.95 -2.94
N ILE A 260 -3.25 -19.50 -3.99
CA ILE A 260 -3.24 -18.88 -5.33
C ILE A 260 -4.35 -19.51 -6.17
N THR A 261 -5.28 -18.69 -6.66
CA THR A 261 -6.25 -19.10 -7.68
C THR A 261 -5.63 -18.82 -9.05
N VAL A 262 -5.13 -19.85 -9.72
CA VAL A 262 -4.50 -19.72 -11.04
C VAL A 262 -5.51 -19.16 -12.04
N ALA A 263 -5.09 -18.15 -12.80
CA ALA A 263 -5.89 -17.48 -13.81
C ALA A 263 -6.09 -18.37 -15.04
N ALA A 264 -7.22 -18.23 -15.74
CA ALA A 264 -7.54 -19.01 -16.95
C ALA A 264 -6.48 -18.90 -18.05
N GLY A 265 -5.84 -17.73 -18.17
CA GLY A 265 -4.72 -17.47 -19.08
C GLY A 265 -3.36 -17.98 -18.57
N GLY A 266 -3.31 -18.54 -17.36
CA GLY A 266 -2.12 -18.93 -16.64
C GLY A 266 -1.68 -17.91 -15.58
N THR A 267 -0.93 -18.39 -14.60
CA THR A 267 -0.26 -17.57 -13.58
C THR A 267 1.20 -17.98 -13.50
N THR A 268 2.11 -17.00 -13.54
CA THR A 268 3.55 -17.22 -13.43
C THR A 268 4.06 -16.86 -12.04
N LEU A 269 4.78 -17.78 -11.40
CA LEU A 269 5.57 -17.50 -10.21
C LEU A 269 7.01 -17.30 -10.66
N THR A 270 7.59 -16.15 -10.37
CA THR A 270 8.95 -15.81 -10.80
C THR A 270 9.81 -15.51 -9.59
N ASN A 271 10.98 -16.15 -9.51
CA ASN A 271 12.07 -15.63 -8.69
C ASN A 271 13.16 -15.10 -9.63
N ASN A 272 13.29 -13.78 -9.69
CA ASN A 272 14.25 -13.06 -10.53
C ASN A 272 15.45 -12.53 -9.73
N ASN A 273 15.64 -13.01 -8.51
CA ASN A 273 16.75 -12.63 -7.65
C ASN A 273 18.07 -13.21 -8.17
N ALA A 274 18.81 -12.45 -8.95
CA ALA A 274 20.01 -12.95 -9.62
C ALA A 274 21.16 -13.33 -8.66
N SER A 275 21.26 -12.71 -7.47
CA SER A 275 22.46 -12.82 -6.63
C SER A 275 22.24 -12.72 -5.10
N GLY A 276 21.00 -12.62 -4.65
CA GLY A 276 20.64 -12.53 -3.23
C GLY A 276 20.28 -13.87 -2.59
N THR A 277 19.52 -13.79 -1.49
CA THR A 277 19.06 -14.95 -0.70
C THR A 277 17.55 -15.03 -0.55
N ALA A 278 16.81 -14.03 -1.05
CA ALA A 278 15.36 -14.00 -1.00
C ALA A 278 14.73 -15.10 -1.89
N LEU A 279 13.85 -15.88 -1.28
CA LEU A 279 13.10 -16.96 -1.89
C LEU A 279 11.67 -16.50 -2.20
N LEU A 280 11.05 -17.09 -3.22
CA LEU A 280 9.60 -17.09 -3.38
C LEU A 280 9.05 -18.39 -2.76
N THR A 281 8.36 -18.29 -1.63
CA THR A 281 7.70 -19.44 -1.00
C THR A 281 6.19 -19.34 -1.15
N VAL A 282 5.53 -20.39 -1.61
CA VAL A 282 4.08 -20.52 -1.61
C VAL A 282 3.70 -21.68 -0.70
N SER A 283 2.99 -21.38 0.39
CA SER A 283 2.50 -22.37 1.35
C SER A 283 0.98 -22.56 1.31
N GLY A 284 0.23 -21.61 0.74
CA GLY A 284 -1.23 -21.72 0.60
C GLY A 284 -1.73 -22.70 -0.46
N GLY A 285 -0.84 -23.26 -1.28
CA GLY A 285 -1.17 -24.15 -2.39
C GLY A 285 -1.79 -23.41 -3.59
N THR A 286 -2.22 -24.17 -4.60
CA THR A 286 -2.86 -23.60 -5.81
C THR A 286 -4.18 -24.26 -6.15
N THR A 287 -5.11 -23.47 -6.70
CA THR A 287 -6.38 -23.92 -7.28
C THR A 287 -6.64 -23.14 -8.58
N GLY A 288 -7.88 -23.07 -9.07
CA GLY A 288 -8.23 -22.31 -10.26
C GLY A 288 -8.09 -23.11 -11.56
N ALA A 289 -8.39 -22.45 -12.67
CA ALA A 289 -8.29 -23.02 -14.01
C ALA A 289 -7.15 -22.31 -14.73
N GLY A 290 -6.25 -23.06 -15.36
CA GLY A 290 -5.10 -22.52 -16.08
C GLY A 290 -3.79 -23.18 -15.70
N ASN A 291 -2.74 -22.82 -16.44
CA ASN A 291 -1.40 -23.36 -16.24
C ASN A 291 -0.66 -22.55 -15.18
N LEU A 292 0.04 -23.26 -14.30
CA LEU A 292 0.98 -22.67 -13.37
C LEU A 292 2.38 -22.74 -13.99
N ILE A 293 3.03 -21.59 -14.13
CA ILE A 293 4.39 -21.50 -14.65
C ILE A 293 5.33 -21.12 -13.51
N LEU A 294 6.44 -21.83 -13.38
CA LEU A 294 7.47 -21.61 -12.37
C LEU A 294 8.75 -21.15 -13.07
N ASP A 295 9.09 -19.88 -12.91
CA ASP A 295 10.25 -19.24 -13.51
C ASP A 295 11.28 -18.92 -12.44
N ASN A 296 11.98 -19.95 -11.95
CA ASN A 296 13.15 -19.72 -11.12
C ASN A 296 14.32 -19.25 -12.00
N ASN A 297 14.41 -17.93 -12.16
CA ASN A 297 15.48 -17.24 -12.88
C ASN A 297 16.69 -16.93 -11.98
N SER A 298 16.64 -17.34 -10.71
CA SER A 298 17.71 -17.15 -9.73
C SER A 298 18.74 -18.28 -9.74
N ALA A 299 19.89 -18.05 -9.13
CA ALA A 299 20.86 -19.09 -8.79
C ALA A 299 20.58 -19.76 -7.43
N ILE A 300 19.48 -19.40 -6.77
CA ILE A 300 19.20 -19.76 -5.38
C ILE A 300 18.59 -21.17 -5.34
N ALA A 301 19.17 -22.04 -4.52
CA ALA A 301 18.59 -23.36 -4.24
C ALA A 301 17.18 -23.19 -3.66
N ASP A 302 16.23 -23.95 -4.21
CA ASP A 302 14.81 -23.86 -3.86
C ASP A 302 14.23 -22.44 -4.03
N GLY A 303 14.81 -21.65 -4.96
CA GLY A 303 14.48 -20.24 -5.21
C GLY A 303 12.98 -20.01 -5.41
N ILE A 304 12.27 -20.98 -5.97
CA ILE A 304 10.82 -21.10 -5.87
C ILE A 304 10.49 -22.38 -5.07
N THR A 305 9.75 -22.24 -3.98
CA THR A 305 9.32 -23.35 -3.12
C THR A 305 7.81 -23.38 -2.97
N LEU A 306 7.15 -24.46 -3.39
CA LEU A 306 5.74 -24.73 -3.15
C LEU A 306 5.63 -25.82 -2.08
N SER A 307 5.14 -25.47 -0.89
CA SER A 307 5.20 -26.33 0.31
C SER A 307 3.88 -26.41 1.03
N THR A 308 3.77 -27.37 1.95
CA THR A 308 2.62 -27.59 2.86
C THR A 308 1.31 -27.99 2.15
N ALA A 309 0.63 -27.07 1.44
CA ALA A 309 -0.56 -27.39 0.66
C ALA A 309 -0.20 -27.80 -0.78
N ALA A 310 -1.04 -28.67 -1.36
CA ALA A 310 -0.81 -29.23 -2.68
C ALA A 310 -1.00 -28.19 -3.80
N VAL A 311 -0.28 -28.41 -4.89
CA VAL A 311 -0.49 -27.73 -6.19
C VAL A 311 -1.64 -28.44 -6.89
N ASN A 312 -2.79 -27.78 -7.04
CA ASN A 312 -4.03 -28.43 -7.49
C ASN A 312 -4.87 -27.55 -8.43
N ASN A 313 -4.21 -26.71 -9.22
CA ASN A 313 -4.85 -26.00 -10.34
C ASN A 313 -5.26 -26.99 -11.45
N THR A 314 -6.35 -26.68 -12.16
CA THR A 314 -6.76 -27.42 -13.36
C THR A 314 -5.93 -26.94 -14.54
N GLY A 315 -5.02 -27.77 -15.03
CA GLY A 315 -4.09 -27.41 -16.11
C GLY A 315 -2.72 -28.04 -15.89
N THR A 316 -1.68 -27.47 -16.48
CA THR A 316 -0.31 -27.96 -16.30
C THR A 316 0.41 -27.21 -15.19
N VAL A 317 1.47 -27.83 -14.68
CA VAL A 317 2.54 -27.17 -13.94
C VAL A 317 3.79 -27.25 -14.81
N THR A 318 4.39 -26.10 -15.12
CA THR A 318 5.57 -26.04 -15.99
C THR A 318 6.70 -25.29 -15.30
N ASN A 319 7.85 -25.94 -15.11
CA ASN A 319 9.08 -25.26 -14.73
C ASN A 319 9.77 -24.73 -16.00
N SER A 320 9.94 -23.42 -16.09
CA SER A 320 10.49 -22.70 -17.25
C SER A 320 11.60 -21.72 -16.86
N GLY A 321 12.09 -21.80 -15.61
CA GLY A 321 13.15 -20.94 -15.09
C GLY A 321 14.40 -20.93 -15.96
N THR A 322 15.10 -19.81 -15.98
CA THR A 322 16.38 -19.65 -16.71
C THR A 322 17.59 -19.59 -15.79
N GLY A 323 17.35 -19.68 -14.48
CA GLY A 323 18.38 -19.68 -13.45
C GLY A 323 18.99 -21.06 -13.26
N THR A 324 19.99 -21.16 -12.39
CA THR A 324 20.61 -22.44 -11.99
C THR A 324 20.05 -22.97 -10.66
N GLY A 325 19.19 -22.19 -10.00
CA GLY A 325 18.52 -22.57 -8.77
C GLY A 325 17.45 -23.64 -9.00
N GLU A 326 17.26 -24.51 -8.02
CA GLU A 326 16.20 -25.52 -8.04
C GLU A 326 14.82 -24.90 -7.77
N THR A 327 13.78 -25.45 -8.39
CA THR A 327 12.38 -25.22 -8.05
C THR A 327 11.88 -26.43 -7.27
N LEU A 328 11.37 -26.24 -6.06
CA LEU A 328 10.92 -27.32 -5.17
C LEU A 328 9.40 -27.34 -5.02
N ILE A 329 8.78 -28.49 -5.27
CA ILE A 329 7.39 -28.79 -4.90
C ILE A 329 7.37 -29.88 -3.82
N SER A 330 7.23 -29.48 -2.57
CA SER A 330 7.12 -30.36 -1.41
C SER A 330 5.69 -30.53 -0.88
N GLY A 331 4.77 -29.63 -1.23
CA GLY A 331 3.34 -29.76 -0.90
C GLY A 331 2.60 -30.85 -1.67
N GLY A 332 3.23 -31.37 -2.74
CA GLY A 332 2.67 -32.40 -3.61
C GLY A 332 1.86 -31.85 -4.80
N ILE A 333 1.51 -32.76 -5.71
CA ILE A 333 0.71 -32.50 -6.91
C ILE A 333 -0.66 -33.15 -6.74
N GLY A 334 -1.70 -32.35 -6.88
CA GLY A 334 -3.09 -32.77 -6.77
C GLY A 334 -3.68 -33.32 -8.07
N ALA A 335 -4.83 -33.99 -7.92
CA ALA A 335 -5.57 -34.69 -8.98
C ALA A 335 -6.03 -33.82 -10.17
N ASN A 336 -6.15 -32.50 -9.97
CA ASN A 336 -6.59 -31.59 -11.03
C ASN A 336 -5.47 -31.21 -12.01
N VAL A 337 -4.20 -31.42 -11.62
CA VAL A 337 -3.06 -31.14 -12.50
C VAL A 337 -3.00 -32.22 -13.57
N THR A 338 -3.04 -31.82 -14.83
CA THR A 338 -3.11 -32.75 -15.98
C THR A 338 -1.72 -33.15 -16.50
N ALA A 339 -0.71 -32.32 -16.28
CA ALA A 339 0.67 -32.63 -16.59
C ALA A 339 1.63 -31.78 -15.75
N VAL A 340 2.80 -32.36 -15.46
CA VAL A 340 3.96 -31.62 -14.94
C VAL A 340 5.06 -31.66 -15.99
N THR A 341 5.57 -30.49 -16.37
CA THR A 341 6.57 -30.34 -17.43
C THR A 341 7.81 -29.66 -16.89
N GLU A 342 8.96 -30.31 -17.02
CA GLU A 342 10.28 -29.67 -16.90
C GLU A 342 10.67 -29.14 -18.28
N ASN A 343 10.57 -27.83 -18.47
CA ASN A 343 10.91 -27.14 -19.72
C ASN A 343 12.18 -26.29 -19.59
N SER A 344 12.72 -26.12 -18.38
CA SER A 344 13.99 -25.47 -18.16
C SER A 344 15.15 -26.37 -18.58
N THR A 345 16.22 -25.74 -19.07
CA THR A 345 17.51 -26.41 -19.33
C THR A 345 18.50 -26.23 -18.18
N THR A 346 18.21 -25.37 -17.20
CA THR A 346 19.17 -24.93 -16.17
C THR A 346 18.62 -24.94 -14.75
N SER A 347 17.33 -24.67 -14.57
CA SER A 347 16.64 -24.73 -13.28
C SER A 347 15.99 -26.09 -13.16
N ALA A 348 16.43 -26.91 -12.20
CA ALA A 348 15.84 -28.24 -12.02
C ALA A 348 14.54 -28.17 -11.21
N LEU A 349 13.52 -28.94 -11.60
CA LEU A 349 12.31 -29.18 -10.82
C LEU A 349 12.46 -30.43 -9.95
N THR A 350 12.36 -30.24 -8.64
CA THR A 350 12.30 -31.32 -7.65
C THR A 350 10.87 -31.44 -7.09
N ILE A 351 10.30 -32.64 -7.11
CA ILE A 351 9.01 -32.93 -6.47
C ILE A 351 9.26 -33.97 -5.38
N SER A 352 9.12 -33.56 -4.12
CA SER A 352 9.31 -34.42 -2.94
C SER A 352 8.01 -34.74 -2.21
N GLY A 353 6.93 -34.01 -2.52
CA GLY A 353 5.59 -34.27 -2.01
C GLY A 353 4.85 -35.39 -2.75
N PRO A 354 3.69 -35.83 -2.24
CA PRO A 354 2.89 -36.86 -2.90
C PRO A 354 2.36 -36.40 -4.26
N ILE A 355 2.25 -37.32 -5.22
CA ILE A 355 1.60 -37.08 -6.52
C ILE A 355 0.32 -37.90 -6.57
N THR A 356 -0.81 -37.22 -6.76
CA THR A 356 -2.10 -37.86 -6.98
C THR A 356 -2.35 -38.01 -8.47
N VAL A 357 -2.45 -39.25 -8.95
CA VAL A 357 -2.81 -39.55 -10.34
C VAL A 357 -4.30 -39.87 -10.44
N ASN A 358 -4.99 -39.28 -11.42
CA ASN A 358 -6.37 -39.68 -11.68
C ASN A 358 -6.41 -41.12 -12.21
N ALA A 359 -7.37 -41.90 -11.70
CA ALA A 359 -7.70 -43.17 -12.33
C ALA A 359 -8.19 -42.88 -13.75
N ALA A 360 -7.53 -43.50 -14.74
CA ALA A 360 -7.90 -43.42 -16.15
C ALA A 360 -9.33 -43.92 -16.41
#